data_AF-A0ABD2VVH7-F1
#
_entry.id   AF-A0ABD2VVH7-F1
#
_cell.length_a   1.000
_cell.length_b   1.000
_cell.length_c   1.000
_cell.angle_alpha   90.00
_cell.angle_beta   90.00
_cell.angle_gamma   90.00
#
_symmetry.space_group_name_H-M   'P 1'
#
loop_
_entity.id
_entity.type
_entity.pdbx_description
1 polymer ?
#
loop_
_entity_poly.entity_id
_entity_poly.type
_entity_poly.pdbx_seq_one_letter_code
_entity_poly.pdbx_strand_id
1 'polypeptide(L)'
;MPISIMSNDTTTNVSTASVPYIISAFKLTQEDSSWIVSNAFMIFTMQTGFGMLESGCVSLKNEVNIMMKNVVDIVLGGFTYWIFGFRMSFG
;
A
#
# COMPACT_ATOMS: atom_id res chain seq x y z
N MET A 1 -45.28 -4.77 20.04
CA MET A 1 -45.25 -3.56 20.88
C MET A 1 -44.02 -2.74 20.49
N PRO A 2 -44.20 -1.53 19.94
CA PRO A 2 -43.10 -0.64 19.59
C PRO A 2 -42.70 0.28 20.77
N ILE A 3 -41.43 0.70 20.74
CA ILE A 3 -40.81 1.99 21.16
C ILE A 3 -40.81 2.48 22.63
N SER A 4 -39.61 2.75 23.14
CA SER A 4 -39.23 3.99 23.87
C SER A 4 -37.69 4.10 23.88
N ILE A 5 -37.02 4.87 23.02
CA ILE A 5 -36.89 6.35 22.83
C ILE A 5 -35.57 6.87 23.47
N MET A 6 -34.84 7.68 22.66
CA MET A 6 -33.78 8.66 22.97
C MET A 6 -32.42 8.13 23.47
N SER A 7 -31.32 8.24 22.72
CA SER A 7 -30.64 9.47 22.25
C SER A 7 -30.35 10.49 23.35
N ASN A 8 -29.27 10.30 24.13
CA ASN A 8 -28.39 11.42 24.48
C ASN A 8 -27.02 10.93 25.00
N ASP A 9 -26.13 10.57 24.08
CA ASP A 9 -24.81 11.21 24.10
C ASP A 9 -24.74 12.04 22.82
N THR A 10 -25.49 13.14 22.84
CA THR A 10 -25.01 14.35 22.18
C THR A 10 -23.89 14.85 23.07
N THR A 11 -22.68 14.33 22.87
CA THR A 11 -21.48 15.13 23.13
C THR A 11 -21.55 16.32 22.19
N THR A 12 -22.28 17.36 22.62
CA THR A 12 -22.19 18.71 22.09
C THR A 12 -20.81 19.24 22.46
N ASN A 13 -19.84 18.87 21.65
CA ASN A 13 -18.79 19.78 21.23
C ASN A 13 -18.64 19.61 19.73
N VAL A 14 -19.73 19.97 19.04
CA VAL A 14 -19.62 20.54 17.70
C VAL A 14 -18.96 21.91 17.88
N SER A 15 -17.68 21.89 18.24
CA SER A 15 -16.81 23.05 18.14
C SER A 15 -16.62 23.28 16.66
N THR A 16 -17.38 24.24 16.15
CA THR A 16 -17.06 25.13 15.04
C THR A 16 -15.79 24.80 14.25
N ALA A 17 -16.00 24.61 12.94
CA ALA A 17 -15.04 24.58 11.83
C ALA A 17 -14.38 23.22 11.49
N SER A 18 -15.05 22.49 10.59
CA SER A 18 -14.45 21.67 9.53
C SER A 18 -13.23 20.82 9.91
N VAL A 19 -13.41 19.84 10.79
CA VAL A 19 -12.45 18.73 10.89
C VAL A 19 -13.04 17.56 10.09
N PRO A 20 -12.36 17.06 9.05
CA PRO A 20 -12.98 16.23 8.02
C PRO A 20 -13.44 14.88 8.58
N TYR A 21 -14.70 14.52 8.32
CA TYR A 21 -15.35 13.21 8.58
C TYR A 21 -14.58 11.99 8.03
N ILE A 22 -13.50 12.24 7.29
CA ILE A 22 -12.57 11.27 6.72
C ILE A 22 -11.72 10.59 7.81
N ILE A 23 -11.40 11.26 8.93
CA ILE A 23 -10.39 10.76 9.90
C ILE A 23 -11.00 9.88 11.02
N SER A 24 -12.25 10.09 11.41
CA SER A 24 -12.90 9.23 12.42
C SER A 24 -13.60 8.00 11.84
N ALA A 25 -13.89 7.99 10.54
CA ALA A 25 -14.50 6.84 9.86
C ALA A 25 -13.48 5.71 9.61
N PHE A 26 -12.18 6.05 9.50
CA PHE A 26 -11.11 5.10 9.24
C PHE A 26 -10.50 4.58 10.55
N LYS A 27 -11.25 3.69 11.22
CA LYS A 27 -10.70 2.87 12.31
C LYS A 27 -9.78 1.82 11.69
N LEU A 28 -8.49 2.12 11.57
CA LEU A 28 -7.48 1.13 11.20
C LEU A 28 -7.43 0.02 12.25
N THR A 29 -7.97 -1.14 11.90
CA THR A 29 -7.85 -2.35 12.69
C THR A 29 -6.60 -3.13 12.28
N GLN A 30 -6.18 -4.08 13.11
CA GLN A 30 -5.03 -4.93 12.82
C GLN A 30 -5.23 -5.74 11.52
N GLU A 31 -6.48 -6.06 11.20
CA GLU A 31 -6.87 -6.76 9.97
C GLU A 31 -6.70 -5.91 8.72
N ASP A 32 -6.95 -4.60 8.81
CA ASP A 32 -6.74 -3.69 7.68
C ASP A 32 -5.24 -3.58 7.36
N SER A 33 -4.39 -3.64 8.38
CA SER A 33 -2.94 -3.62 8.22
C SER A 33 -2.40 -4.91 7.60
N SER A 34 -2.89 -6.08 8.03
CA SER A 34 -2.49 -7.36 7.44
C SER A 34 -2.97 -7.45 5.98
N TRP A 35 -4.17 -6.93 5.69
CA TRP A 35 -4.70 -6.82 4.34
C TRP A 35 -3.80 -5.95 3.46
N ILE A 36 -3.45 -4.73 3.89
CA ILE A 36 -2.66 -3.81 3.07
C ILE A 36 -1.26 -4.39 2.74
N VAL A 37 -0.62 -5.06 3.70
CA VAL A 37 0.70 -5.70 3.50
C VAL A 37 0.60 -6.88 2.53
N SER A 38 -0.46 -7.68 2.63
CA SER A 38 -0.74 -8.78 1.69
C SER A 38 -0.93 -8.25 0.25
N ASN A 39 -1.69 -7.17 0.08
CA ASN A 39 -1.88 -6.53 -1.23
C ASN A 39 -0.57 -5.94 -1.77
N ALA A 40 0.24 -5.31 -0.92
CA ALA A 40 1.55 -4.78 -1.30
C ALA A 40 2.49 -5.88 -1.82
N PHE A 41 2.45 -7.08 -1.21
CA PHE A 41 3.23 -8.24 -1.67
C PHE A 41 2.80 -8.76 -3.05
N MET A 42 1.50 -8.79 -3.32
CA MET A 42 0.99 -9.14 -4.66
C MET A 42 1.48 -8.18 -5.75
N ILE A 43 1.46 -6.87 -5.47
CA ILE A 43 1.90 -5.84 -6.42
C ILE A 43 3.41 -5.93 -6.66
N PHE A 44 4.21 -6.14 -5.60
CA PHE A 44 5.65 -6.36 -5.74
C PHE A 44 5.98 -7.56 -6.67
N THR A 45 5.13 -8.58 -6.65
CA THR A 45 5.30 -9.78 -7.46
C THR A 45 5.02 -9.54 -8.96
N MET A 46 4.31 -8.47 -9.36
CA MET A 46 3.99 -8.20 -10.78
C MET A 46 5.23 -7.86 -11.62
N GLN A 47 6.15 -7.06 -11.08
CA GLN A 47 7.34 -6.62 -11.81
C GLN A 47 8.39 -7.74 -11.85
N THR A 48 8.61 -8.42 -10.71
CA THR A 48 9.52 -9.58 -10.67
C THR A 48 9.01 -10.76 -11.48
N GLY A 49 7.68 -10.97 -11.48
CA GLY A 49 7.03 -12.13 -12.08
C GLY A 49 7.10 -12.14 -13.60
N PHE A 50 6.89 -10.99 -14.25
CA PHE A 50 7.01 -10.90 -15.71
C PHE A 50 8.46 -11.10 -16.17
N GLY A 51 9.43 -10.49 -15.49
CA GLY A 51 10.84 -10.65 -15.86
C GLY A 51 11.40 -12.05 -15.61
N MET A 52 10.86 -12.82 -14.66
CA MET A 52 11.21 -14.23 -14.46
C MET A 52 10.61 -15.15 -15.55
N LEU A 53 9.39 -14.86 -16.00
CA LEU A 53 8.76 -15.60 -17.10
C LEU A 53 9.41 -15.27 -18.45
N GLU A 54 9.84 -14.02 -18.65
CA GLU A 54 10.56 -13.58 -19.85
C GLU A 54 12.01 -14.11 -19.88
N SER A 55 12.65 -14.27 -18.71
CA SER A 55 13.96 -14.91 -18.65
C SER A 55 13.85 -16.39 -19.04
N GLY A 56 12.97 -17.16 -18.39
CA GLY A 56 12.89 -18.61 -18.57
C GLY A 56 12.51 -19.12 -19.98
N CYS A 57 12.11 -18.24 -20.90
CA CYS A 57 11.73 -18.57 -22.28
C CYS A 57 12.81 -18.25 -23.35
N VAL A 58 13.96 -17.65 -23.01
CA VAL A 58 15.00 -17.20 -23.97
C VAL A 58 16.35 -17.89 -23.73
N SER A 59 17.20 -17.97 -24.76
CA SER A 59 18.54 -18.58 -24.68
C SER A 59 19.42 -17.95 -23.58
N LEU A 60 19.97 -18.80 -22.70
CA LEU A 60 20.84 -18.51 -21.54
C LEU A 60 21.98 -17.50 -21.80
N LYS A 61 22.40 -17.30 -23.05
CA LYS A 61 23.49 -16.38 -23.42
C LYS A 61 23.10 -14.90 -23.41
N ASN A 62 21.82 -14.56 -23.53
CA ASN A 62 21.31 -13.18 -23.46
C ASN A 62 20.25 -12.99 -22.36
N GLU A 63 19.62 -14.07 -21.92
CA GLU A 63 18.67 -14.13 -20.81
C GLU A 63 19.23 -13.55 -19.50
N VAL A 64 20.47 -13.91 -19.14
CA VAL A 64 21.13 -13.47 -17.90
C VAL A 64 21.22 -11.94 -17.81
N ASN A 65 21.39 -11.26 -18.95
CA ASN A 65 21.46 -9.81 -19.00
C ASN A 65 20.10 -9.15 -18.70
N ILE A 66 18.99 -9.75 -19.14
CA ILE A 66 17.62 -9.28 -18.84
C ILE A 66 17.25 -9.65 -17.39
N MET A 67 17.58 -10.86 -16.95
CA MET A 67 17.31 -11.32 -15.58
C MET A 67 18.01 -10.45 -14.53
N MET A 68 19.28 -10.08 -14.74
CA MET A 68 19.98 -9.18 -13.81
C MET A 68 19.36 -7.78 -13.82
N LYS A 69 18.84 -7.30 -14.94
CA LYS A 69 18.08 -6.04 -14.98
C LYS A 69 16.79 -6.12 -14.18
N ASN A 70 16.04 -7.22 -14.26
CA ASN A 70 14.82 -7.43 -13.49
C ASN A 70 15.07 -7.42 -11.97
N VAL A 71 16.16 -8.07 -11.53
CA VAL A 71 16.56 -8.04 -10.11
C VAL A 71 17.01 -6.65 -9.67
N VAL A 72 17.80 -5.98 -10.50
CA VAL A 72 18.31 -4.64 -10.22
C VAL A 72 17.17 -3.61 -10.16
N ASP A 73 16.13 -3.72 -10.99
CA ASP A 73 14.97 -2.82 -10.98
C ASP A 73 14.21 -2.88 -9.64
N ILE A 74 14.04 -4.06 -9.08
CA ILE A 74 13.29 -4.26 -7.83
C ILE A 74 14.07 -3.76 -6.63
N VAL A 75 15.38 -4.05 -6.59
CA VAL A 75 16.26 -3.58 -5.53
C VAL A 75 16.40 -2.07 -5.59
N LEU A 76 16.66 -1.50 -6.78
CA LEU A 76 16.78 -0.06 -6.94
C LEU A 76 15.45 0.67 -6.77
N GLY A 77 14.32 0.07 -7.14
CA GLY A 77 12.99 0.65 -6.93
C GLY A 77 12.67 0.83 -5.45
N GLY A 78 12.89 -0.22 -4.64
CA GLY A 78 12.74 -0.14 -3.18
C GLY A 78 13.76 0.80 -2.53
N PHE A 79 15.02 0.75 -2.96
CA PHE A 79 16.09 1.58 -2.42
C PHE A 79 15.93 3.07 -2.76
N THR A 80 15.47 3.38 -3.97
CA THR A 80 15.17 4.75 -4.42
C THR A 80 13.97 5.31 -3.67
N TYR A 81 12.92 4.51 -3.42
CA TYR A 81 11.80 4.93 -2.57
C TYR A 81 12.25 5.20 -1.13
N TRP A 82 13.16 4.38 -0.58
CA TRP A 82 13.68 4.60 0.77
C TRP A 82 14.52 5.89 0.91
N ILE A 83 15.41 6.17 -0.06
CA ILE A 83 16.32 7.34 -0.01
C ILE A 83 15.64 8.64 -0.45
N PHE A 84 14.86 8.58 -1.53
CA PHE A 84 14.29 9.76 -2.18
C PHE A 84 12.77 9.84 -1.99
N GLY A 85 12.07 8.70 -2.10
CA GLY A 85 10.63 8.63 -1.92
C GLY A 85 10.16 9.03 -0.52
N PHE A 86 10.84 8.59 0.54
CA PHE A 86 10.49 8.98 1.91
C PHE A 86 10.70 10.49 2.15
N ARG A 87 11.71 11.08 1.51
CA ARG A 87 11.97 12.53 1.58
C ARG A 87 11.01 13.35 0.72
N MET A 88 10.47 12.79 -0.36
CA MET A 88 9.54 13.48 -1.27
C MET A 88 8.07 13.31 -0.85
N SER A 89 7.67 12.16 -0.30
CA SER A 89 6.29 11.87 0.11
C SER A 89 5.92 12.39 1.50
N PHE A 90 6.90 12.67 2.37
CA PHE A 90 6.70 13.26 3.70
C PHE A 90 7.38 14.63 3.86
N GLY A 91 7.84 15.21 2.75
CA GLY A 91 8.35 16.58 2.66
C GLY A 91 7.24 17.59 2.38
#